data_AF-A0A3M9YVY9-F1
#
_entry.id   AF-A0A3M9YVY9-F1
#
_cell.length_a   1.000
_cell.length_b   1.000
_cell.length_c   1.000
_cell.angle_alpha   90.00
_cell.angle_beta   90.00
_cell.angle_gamma   90.00
#
_symmetry.space_group_name_H-M   'P 1'
#
loop_
_entity.id
_entity.type
_entity.pdbx_description
1 polymer ?
#
loop_
_entity_poly.entity_id
_entity_poly.type
_entity_poly.pdbx_seq_one_letter_code
_entity_poly.pdbx_strand_id
1 'polypeptide(L)'
;MASTSRLYDALNDFLRQSDIVWQDARHLQTLCWMIIGMIESQNVHLNGFGVYVTSRAQIAQSHQRRFRRWLSNRRIDVVSAHHALVRQALSEWGSERLYLSLDTTVVWNCF
;
A
#
# COMPACT_ATOMS: atom_id res chain seq x y z
N MET A 1 -4.56 19.69 7.68
CA MET A 1 -5.28 18.57 7.02
C MET A 1 -5.26 18.68 5.48
N ALA A 2 -4.22 19.25 4.86
CA ALA A 2 -4.12 19.40 3.40
C ALA A 2 -3.10 18.44 2.75
N SER A 3 -2.10 17.95 3.49
CA SER A 3 -1.06 17.03 3.00
C SER A 3 -1.59 15.63 2.70
N THR A 4 -2.48 15.11 3.56
CA THR A 4 -3.07 13.77 3.43
C THR A 4 -3.85 13.60 2.13
N SER A 5 -4.48 14.67 1.61
CA SER A 5 -5.15 14.62 0.29
C SER A 5 -4.12 14.43 -0.81
N ARG A 6 -3.06 15.25 -0.87
CA ARG A 6 -2.07 15.19 -1.95
C ARG A 6 -1.34 13.85 -2.02
N LEU A 7 -0.92 13.32 -0.87
CA LEU A 7 -0.25 12.01 -0.83
C LEU A 7 -1.23 10.90 -1.24
N TYR A 8 -2.47 10.97 -0.79
CA TYR A 8 -3.51 10.02 -1.20
C TYR A 8 -3.77 10.07 -2.71
N ASP A 9 -3.92 11.27 -3.27
CA ASP A 9 -4.21 11.48 -4.68
C ASP A 9 -3.05 10.93 -5.53
N ALA A 10 -1.80 11.26 -5.17
CA ALA A 10 -0.60 10.76 -5.84
C ALA A 10 -0.50 9.22 -5.78
N LEU A 11 -0.73 8.61 -4.60
CA LEU A 11 -0.71 7.15 -4.45
C LEU A 11 -1.84 6.49 -5.23
N ASN A 12 -3.04 7.05 -5.18
CA ASN A 12 -4.19 6.53 -5.92
C ASN A 12 -3.93 6.59 -7.43
N ASP A 13 -3.34 7.66 -7.93
CA ASP A 13 -3.03 7.81 -9.35
C ASP A 13 -1.93 6.82 -9.78
N PHE A 14 -0.84 6.74 -9.01
CA PHE A 14 0.24 5.79 -9.27
C PHE A 14 -0.26 4.33 -9.28
N LEU A 15 -1.00 3.92 -8.24
CA LEU A 15 -1.49 2.54 -8.10
C LEU A 15 -2.64 2.21 -9.07
N ARG A 16 -3.40 3.21 -9.53
CA ARG A 16 -4.46 3.01 -10.54
C ARG A 16 -3.90 2.79 -11.93
N GLN A 17 -2.73 3.38 -12.23
CA GLN A 17 -2.03 3.19 -13.51
C GLN A 17 -1.28 1.85 -13.58
N SER A 18 -1.09 1.19 -12.44
CA SER A 18 -0.48 -0.14 -12.39
C SER A 18 -1.38 -1.21 -13.04
N ASP A 19 -0.76 -2.26 -13.59
CA ASP A 19 -1.44 -3.44 -14.10
C ASP A 19 -2.00 -4.37 -12.99
N ILE A 20 -2.21 -3.84 -11.77
CA ILE A 20 -2.79 -4.62 -10.68
C ILE A 20 -4.29 -4.83 -10.94
N VAL A 21 -4.70 -6.09 -10.98
CA VAL A 21 -6.11 -6.46 -11.17
C VAL A 21 -6.87 -6.33 -9.84
N TRP A 22 -7.58 -5.22 -9.68
CA TRP A 22 -8.46 -5.00 -8.53
C TRP A 22 -9.85 -5.58 -8.76
N GLN A 23 -10.25 -6.56 -7.94
CA GLN A 23 -11.63 -7.09 -7.95
C GLN A 23 -12.67 -6.10 -7.38
N ASP A 24 -12.21 -5.13 -6.59
CA ASP A 24 -13.06 -4.12 -5.93
C ASP A 24 -12.28 -2.82 -5.76
N ALA A 25 -12.90 -1.67 -6.07
CA ALA A 25 -12.28 -0.35 -5.92
C ALA A 25 -11.80 -0.07 -4.48
N ARG A 26 -12.43 -0.69 -3.48
CA ARG A 26 -12.06 -0.57 -2.07
C ARG A 26 -10.71 -1.21 -1.77
N HIS A 27 -10.21 -2.12 -2.60
CA HIS A 27 -8.87 -2.69 -2.43
C HIS A 27 -7.80 -1.61 -2.60
N LEU A 28 -7.86 -0.86 -3.70
CA LEU A 28 -6.97 0.27 -3.96
C LEU A 28 -7.05 1.32 -2.85
N GLN A 29 -8.27 1.77 -2.52
CA GLN A 29 -8.46 2.80 -1.49
C GLN A 29 -7.88 2.38 -0.14
N THR A 30 -8.11 1.13 0.25
CA THR A 30 -7.59 0.61 1.53
C THR A 30 -6.07 0.52 1.51
N LEU A 31 -5.45 0.15 0.38
CA LEU A 31 -4.00 0.13 0.22
C LEU A 31 -3.40 1.53 0.35
N CYS A 32 -3.97 2.53 -0.34
CA CYS A 32 -3.51 3.93 -0.21
C CYS A 32 -3.51 4.36 1.27
N TRP A 33 -4.58 4.09 2.00
CA TRP A 33 -4.69 4.44 3.41
C TRP A 33 -3.70 3.71 4.32
N MET A 34 -3.38 2.44 4.02
CA MET A 34 -2.35 1.71 4.76
C MET A 34 -0.95 2.26 4.48
N ILE A 35 -0.64 2.62 3.23
CA ILE A 35 0.66 3.23 2.87
C ILE A 35 0.81 4.59 3.57
N ILE A 36 -0.22 5.44 3.54
CA ILE A 36 -0.22 6.72 4.26
C ILE A 36 -0.04 6.48 5.76
N GLY A 37 -0.80 5.56 6.34
CA GLY A 37 -0.67 5.20 7.75
C GLY A 37 0.74 4.75 8.11
N MET A 38 1.38 3.94 7.26
CA MET A 38 2.74 3.46 7.46
C MET A 38 3.79 4.59 7.36
N ILE A 39 3.69 5.46 6.35
CA ILE A 39 4.60 6.59 6.14
C ILE A 39 4.49 7.59 7.31
N GLU A 40 3.27 8.00 7.64
CA GLU A 40 3.02 9.04 8.64
C GLU A 40 3.28 8.55 10.07
N SER A 41 3.00 7.27 10.36
CA SER A 41 3.25 6.69 11.69
C SER A 41 4.66 6.14 11.87
N GLN A 42 5.42 6.01 10.78
CA GLN A 42 6.76 5.40 10.75
C GLN A 42 6.82 4.01 11.39
N ASN A 43 5.72 3.26 11.33
CA ASN A 43 5.63 1.92 11.88
C ASN A 43 4.71 1.03 11.03
N VAL A 44 4.72 -0.27 11.32
CA VAL A 44 3.88 -1.26 10.63
C VAL A 44 2.68 -1.71 11.49
N HIS A 45 2.48 -1.11 12.66
CA HIS A 45 1.41 -1.49 13.58
C HIS A 45 0.09 -0.84 13.15
N LEU A 46 -0.85 -1.66 12.68
CA LEU A 46 -2.17 -1.22 12.17
C LEU A 46 -2.97 -0.32 13.13
N ASN A 47 -2.71 -0.41 14.43
CA ASN A 47 -3.34 0.45 15.44
C ASN A 47 -3.00 1.93 15.24
N GLY A 48 -1.77 2.23 14.82
CA GLY A 48 -1.30 3.60 14.61
C GLY A 48 -1.87 4.25 13.34
N PHE A 49 -2.33 3.45 12.37
CA PHE A 49 -2.71 3.97 11.05
C PHE A 49 -4.00 4.78 11.10
N GLY A 50 -4.94 4.41 11.99
CA GLY A 50 -6.29 4.97 12.02
C GLY A 50 -6.34 6.50 12.20
N VAL A 51 -5.34 7.09 12.87
CA VAL A 51 -5.25 8.54 13.12
C VAL A 51 -4.98 9.32 11.83
N TYR A 52 -4.39 8.67 10.82
CA TYR A 52 -4.01 9.29 9.54
C TYR A 52 -5.02 9.02 8.42
N VAL A 53 -6.11 8.28 8.72
CA VAL A 53 -7.10 7.87 7.72
C VAL A 53 -8.32 8.77 7.77
N THR A 54 -8.56 9.48 6.67
CA THR A 54 -9.82 10.22 6.50
C THR A 54 -10.93 9.26 6.07
N SER A 55 -11.87 8.98 6.97
CA SER A 55 -13.05 8.16 6.63
C SER A 55 -14.27 8.50 7.47
N ARG A 56 -15.44 7.99 7.06
CA ARG A 56 -16.68 8.10 7.85
C ARG A 56 -16.64 7.29 9.15
N ALA A 57 -15.78 6.28 9.26
CA ALA A 57 -15.70 5.46 10.45
C ALA A 57 -15.16 6.30 11.62
N GLN A 58 -15.91 6.33 12.72
CA GLN A 58 -15.55 7.09 13.93
C GLN A 58 -14.80 6.23 14.96
N ILE A 59 -14.70 4.91 14.74
CA ILE A 59 -14.15 3.95 15.69
C ILE A 59 -12.83 3.38 15.15
N ALA A 60 -11.74 3.55 15.90
CA ALA A 60 -10.40 3.07 15.54
C ALA A 60 -10.36 1.57 15.19
N GLN A 61 -11.09 0.74 15.95
CA GLN A 61 -11.22 -0.70 15.70
C GLN A 61 -11.80 -1.04 14.31
N SER A 62 -12.63 -0.18 13.73
CA SER A 62 -13.16 -0.39 12.38
C SER A 62 -12.09 -0.28 11.30
N HIS A 63 -11.13 0.64 11.48
CA HIS A 63 -9.98 0.78 10.58
C HIS A 63 -9.06 -0.44 10.67
N GLN A 64 -8.69 -0.85 11.89
CA GLN A 64 -7.85 -2.01 12.11
C GLN A 64 -8.45 -3.29 11.49
N ARG A 65 -9.75 -3.52 11.69
CA ARG A 65 -10.46 -4.67 11.08
C ARG A 65 -10.46 -4.61 9.56
N ARG A 66 -10.60 -3.43 8.95
CA ARG A 66 -10.55 -3.26 7.50
C ARG A 66 -9.17 -3.61 6.96
N PHE A 67 -8.10 -3.11 7.58
CA PHE A 67 -6.72 -3.39 7.17
C PHE A 67 -6.38 -4.88 7.33
N ARG A 68 -6.75 -5.51 8.45
CA ARG A 68 -6.57 -6.95 8.65
C ARG A 68 -7.26 -7.77 7.57
N ARG A 69 -8.52 -7.44 7.24
CA ARG A 69 -9.26 -8.13 6.17
C ARG A 69 -8.56 -7.99 4.83
N TRP A 70 -8.07 -6.80 4.50
CA TRP A 70 -7.31 -6.56 3.27
C TRP A 70 -6.05 -7.43 3.21
N LEU A 71 -5.25 -7.44 4.28
CA LEU A 71 -4.00 -8.23 4.34
C LEU A 71 -4.24 -9.74 4.24
N SER A 72 -5.38 -10.22 4.74
CA SER A 72 -5.80 -11.62 4.64
C SER A 72 -6.60 -11.95 3.36
N ASN A 73 -6.80 -10.98 2.46
CA ASN A 73 -7.70 -11.14 1.32
C ASN A 73 -7.07 -11.98 0.21
N ARG A 74 -7.47 -13.25 0.13
CA ARG A 74 -7.00 -14.20 -0.90
C ARG A 74 -7.33 -13.82 -2.34
N ARG A 75 -8.18 -12.81 -2.56
CA ARG A 75 -8.47 -12.27 -3.91
C ARG A 75 -7.40 -11.30 -4.40
N ILE A 76 -6.47 -10.91 -3.53
CA ILE A 76 -5.34 -10.07 -3.87
C ILE A 76 -4.13 -10.99 -4.03
N ASP A 77 -3.70 -11.19 -5.26
CA ASP A 77 -2.44 -11.90 -5.53
C ASP A 77 -1.27 -10.93 -5.31
N VAL A 78 -0.59 -11.09 -4.17
CA VAL A 78 0.52 -10.24 -3.76
C VAL A 78 1.71 -10.35 -4.72
N VAL A 79 1.97 -11.54 -5.28
CA VAL A 79 3.11 -11.76 -6.19
C VAL A 79 2.86 -11.02 -7.49
N SER A 80 1.67 -11.19 -8.07
CA SER A 80 1.29 -10.47 -9.29
C SER A 80 1.25 -8.95 -9.06
N ALA A 81 0.74 -8.50 -7.90
CA ALA A 81 0.72 -7.08 -7.57
C ALA A 81 2.14 -6.50 -7.45
N HIS A 82 3.05 -7.20 -6.77
CA HIS A 82 4.44 -6.79 -6.66
C HIS A 82 5.13 -6.72 -8.03
N HIS A 83 4.91 -7.70 -8.91
CA HIS A 83 5.43 -7.68 -10.27
C HIS A 83 4.94 -6.46 -11.07
N ALA A 84 3.64 -6.14 -10.98
CA ALA A 84 3.08 -4.97 -11.65
C ALA A 84 3.73 -3.67 -11.17
N LEU A 85 3.95 -3.52 -9.86
CA LEU A 85 4.61 -2.34 -9.28
C LEU A 85 6.07 -2.20 -9.73
N VAL A 86 6.83 -3.30 -9.72
CA VAL A 86 8.23 -3.29 -10.18
C VAL A 86 8.30 -2.93 -11.67
N ARG A 87 7.42 -3.50 -12.50
CA ARG A 87 7.36 -3.18 -13.94
C ARG A 87 7.07 -1.71 -14.18
N GLN A 88 6.09 -1.14 -13.47
CA GLN A 88 5.76 0.28 -13.58
C GLN A 88 6.91 1.17 -13.09
N ALA A 89 7.55 0.85 -11.97
CA ALA A 89 8.69 1.61 -11.49
C ALA A 89 9.87 1.60 -12.48
N LEU A 90 10.07 0.49 -13.20
CA LEU A 90 11.12 0.36 -14.21
C LEU A 90 10.72 0.89 -15.59
N SER A 91 9.43 1.14 -15.87
CA SER A 91 9.01 1.57 -17.22
C SER A 91 9.52 2.97 -17.58
N GLU A 92 9.76 3.81 -16.57
CA GLU A 92 10.31 5.15 -16.75
C GLU A 92 11.85 5.17 -16.80
N TRP A 93 12.51 4.02 -16.57
CA TRP A 93 13.97 3.93 -16.48
C TRP A 93 14.69 4.14 -17.83
N GLY A 94 13.98 3.92 -18.94
CA GLY A 94 14.50 4.15 -20.28
C GLY A 94 15.74 3.32 -20.62
N SER A 95 16.78 3.98 -21.13
CA SER A 95 18.05 3.34 -21.54
C SER A 95 19.20 3.54 -20.55
N GLU A 96 18.89 4.06 -19.36
CA GLU A 96 19.90 4.38 -18.35
C GLU A 96 20.44 3.13 -17.66
N ARG A 97 21.69 3.20 -17.17
CA ARG A 97 22.32 2.07 -16.48
C ARG A 97 21.59 1.77 -15.16
N LEU A 98 21.02 0.57 -15.04
CA LEU A 98 20.46 0.05 -13.80
C LEU A 98 21.53 -0.68 -12.98
N TYR A 99 21.64 -0.35 -11.69
CA TYR A 99 22.42 -1.12 -10.73
C TYR A 99 21.47 -1.95 -9.87
N LEU A 100 21.61 -3.27 -9.92
CA LEU A 100 20.78 -4.20 -9.15
C LEU A 100 21.58 -4.73 -7.96
N SER A 101 21.19 -4.33 -6.76
CA SER A 101 21.70 -4.91 -5.52
C SER A 101 20.77 -6.03 -5.07
N LEU A 102 21.32 -7.23 -4.88
CA LEU A 102 20.59 -8.38 -4.38
C LEU A 102 21.08 -8.68 -2.96
N ASP A 103 20.15 -8.66 -2.02
CA ASP A 103 20.37 -9.05 -0.63
C ASP A 103 19.18 -9.88 -0.15
N THR A 104 19.38 -10.70 0.88
CA THR A 104 18.34 -11.56 1.44
C THR A 104 18.18 -11.26 2.92
N THR A 105 16.94 -10.98 3.32
CA THR A 105 16.56 -10.85 4.73
C THR A 105 15.54 -11.91 5.11
N VAL A 106 15.52 -12.29 6.37
CA VAL A 106 14.55 -13.23 6.94
C VAL A 106 13.50 -12.43 7.71
N VAL A 107 12.25 -12.59 7.31
CA VAL A 107 11.11 -12.18 8.14
C VAL A 107 10.81 -13.34 9.09
N TRP A 108 11.21 -13.20 10.36
CA TRP A 108 10.93 -14.20 11.37
C TRP A 108 9.44 -14.23 11.69
N ASN A 109 8.79 -15.39 11.63
CA ASN A 109 7.37 -15.58 11.96
C ASN A 109 7.12 -15.55 13.49
N CYS A 110 7.79 -14.63 14.19
CA CYS A 110 7.68 -14.42 15.63
C CYS A 110 6.91 -13.11 15.85
N PHE A 111 5.57 -13.15 15.80
CA PHE A 111 4.72 -11.98 15.95
C PHE A 111 3.75 -12.14 17.12
#